data_AF-A0AAX2V0Z9-F1
#
_entry.id   AF-A0AAX2V0Z9-F1
#
_cell.length_a   1.000
_cell.length_b   1.000
_cell.length_c   1.000
_cell.angle_alpha   90.00
_cell.angle_beta   90.00
_cell.angle_gamma   90.00
#
_symmetry.space_group_name_H-M   'P 1'
#
loop_
_entity.id
_entity.type
_entity.pdbx_description
1 polymer ?
#
loop_
_entity_poly.entity_id
_entity_poly.type
_entity_poly.pdbx_seq_one_letter_code
_entity_poly.pdbx_strand_id
1 'polypeptide(L)'
;MIKAYIDFWKRAFDFSGRSTRPDYWWAYLVNVIIITILTVFCVLIPFFSNIDLSDPALLNNPTELQKIIITYAWPLMLFSLIELIPQLSLQIRRLRDAGFHPAWVLLSYIGLVRILVIFSLIGSIVLLIMSCQPTKPAPETLVDKVE
;
A
#
# COMPACT_ATOMS: atom_id res chain seq x y z
N MET A 1 0.68 -7.90 -16.30
CA MET A 1 1.51 -7.18 -15.30
C MET A 1 1.67 -5.70 -15.65
N ILE A 2 2.50 -5.31 -16.64
CA ILE A 2 2.78 -3.88 -16.94
C ILE A 2 1.50 -3.08 -17.28
N LYS A 3 0.59 -3.65 -18.07
CA LYS A 3 -0.70 -3.00 -18.40
C LYS A 3 -1.53 -2.69 -17.15
N ALA A 4 -1.61 -3.63 -16.20
CA ALA A 4 -2.32 -3.43 -14.93
C ALA A 4 -1.67 -2.33 -14.08
N TYR A 5 -0.34 -2.23 -14.11
CA TYR A 5 0.38 -1.17 -13.41
C TYR A 5 0.17 0.22 -14.05
N ILE A 6 0.17 0.29 -15.38
CA ILE A 6 -0.16 1.52 -16.10
C ILE A 6 -1.61 1.93 -15.80
N ASP A 7 -2.54 0.99 -15.80
CA ASP A 7 -3.95 1.24 -15.47
C ASP A 7 -4.15 1.64 -14.01
N PHE A 8 -3.33 1.11 -13.09
CA PHE A 8 -3.31 1.52 -11.68
C PHE A 8 -3.04 3.03 -11.54
N TRP A 9 -2.02 3.55 -12.21
CA TRP A 9 -1.71 4.98 -12.21
C TRP A 9 -2.71 5.82 -12.98
N LYS A 10 -3.17 5.36 -14.16
CA LYS A 10 -4.17 6.09 -14.96
C LYS A 10 -5.49 6.25 -14.24
N ARG A 11 -5.89 5.24 -13.47
CA ARG A 11 -7.15 5.22 -12.72
C ARG A 11 -6.94 5.57 -11.25
N ALA A 12 -5.86 6.29 -10.93
CA ALA A 12 -5.55 6.70 -9.55
C ALA A 12 -6.66 7.52 -8.89
N PHE A 13 -7.37 8.33 -9.66
CA PHE A 13 -8.47 9.18 -9.19
C PHE A 13 -9.88 8.63 -9.53
N ASP A 14 -9.95 7.44 -10.13
CA ASP A 14 -11.22 6.76 -10.39
C ASP A 14 -11.58 5.87 -9.19
N PHE A 15 -12.51 6.35 -8.37
CA PHE A 15 -13.00 5.61 -7.21
C PHE A 15 -14.22 4.75 -7.53
N SER A 16 -14.79 4.79 -8.74
CA SER A 16 -16.09 4.19 -9.03
C SER A 16 -16.06 3.01 -9.97
N GLY A 17 -15.04 2.91 -10.82
CA GLY A 17 -14.94 1.79 -11.75
C GLY A 17 -14.58 0.46 -11.07
N ARG A 18 -14.73 -0.63 -11.82
CA ARG A 18 -14.38 -1.99 -11.35
C ARG A 18 -12.93 -2.33 -11.65
N SER A 19 -12.34 -3.20 -10.84
CA SER A 19 -11.00 -3.75 -11.05
C SER A 19 -11.05 -5.27 -11.00
N THR A 20 -10.43 -5.94 -11.98
CA THR A 20 -10.35 -7.40 -11.95
C THR A 20 -9.33 -7.85 -10.90
N ARG A 21 -9.49 -9.08 -10.37
CA ARG A 21 -8.55 -9.61 -9.35
C ARG A 21 -7.10 -9.65 -9.83
N PRO A 22 -6.82 -10.08 -11.09
CA PRO A 22 -5.45 -10.07 -11.61
C PRO A 22 -4.85 -8.66 -11.64
N ASP A 23 -5.64 -7.64 -11.97
CA ASP A 23 -5.13 -6.25 -12.03
C ASP A 23 -4.69 -5.76 -10.64
N TYR A 24 -5.46 -6.11 -9.60
CA TYR A 24 -5.09 -5.82 -8.21
C TYR A 24 -3.77 -6.48 -7.82
N TRP A 25 -3.64 -7.79 -8.01
CA TRP A 25 -2.46 -8.53 -7.59
C TRP A 25 -1.22 -8.15 -8.37
N TRP A 26 -1.35 -7.87 -9.68
CA TRP A 26 -0.23 -7.40 -10.47
C TRP A 26 0.23 -6.01 -10.04
N ALA A 27 -0.68 -5.08 -9.76
CA ALA A 27 -0.33 -3.76 -9.24
C ALA A 27 0.37 -3.87 -7.87
N TYR A 28 -0.18 -4.69 -6.96
CA TYR A 28 0.39 -4.93 -5.64
C TYR A 28 1.81 -5.51 -5.71
N LEU A 29 2.04 -6.55 -6.53
CA LEU A 29 3.36 -7.15 -6.70
C LEU A 29 4.39 -6.16 -7.27
N VAL A 30 3.98 -5.33 -8.24
CA VAL A 30 4.87 -4.32 -8.81
C VAL A 30 5.23 -3.26 -7.75
N ASN A 31 4.28 -2.81 -6.94
CA ASN A 31 4.56 -1.90 -5.82
C ASN A 31 5.51 -2.52 -4.80
N VAL A 32 5.34 -3.80 -4.45
CA VAL A 32 6.27 -4.52 -3.57
C VAL A 32 7.68 -4.52 -4.16
N ILE A 33 7.84 -4.85 -5.45
CA ILE A 33 9.15 -4.85 -6.12
C ILE A 33 9.78 -3.45 -6.09
N ILE A 34 9.02 -2.40 -6.42
CA ILE A 34 9.51 -1.02 -6.42
C ILE A 34 9.95 -0.59 -5.01
N ILE A 35 9.13 -0.85 -4.00
CA ILE A 35 9.45 -0.51 -2.61
C ILE A 35 10.69 -1.28 -2.13
N THR A 36 10.83 -2.57 -2.48
CA THR A 36 12.02 -3.36 -2.15
C THR A 36 13.28 -2.76 -2.78
N ILE A 37 13.24 -2.43 -4.07
CA ILE A 37 14.36 -1.79 -4.77
C ILE A 37 14.70 -0.45 -4.10
N LEU A 38 13.70 0.40 -3.87
CA LEU A 38 13.89 1.70 -3.25
C LEU A 38 14.48 1.59 -1.84
N THR A 39 14.04 0.61 -1.05
CA THR A 39 14.57 0.34 0.30
C THR A 39 16.04 -0.09 0.24
N VAL A 40 16.39 -0.99 -0.68
CA VAL A 40 17.78 -1.45 -0.83
C VAL A 40 18.69 -0.29 -1.21
N PHE A 41 18.31 0.49 -2.22
CA PHE A 41 19.16 1.56 -2.76
C PHE A 41 19.20 2.81 -1.88
N CYS A 42 18.07 3.24 -1.32
CA CYS A 42 18.00 4.48 -0.55
C CYS A 42 18.33 4.30 0.93
N VAL A 43 18.10 3.11 1.50
CA VAL A 43 18.29 2.88 2.94
C VAL A 43 19.40 1.88 3.21
N LEU A 44 19.31 0.65 2.71
CA LEU A 44 20.25 -0.41 3.12
C LEU A 44 21.68 -0.12 2.66
N ILE A 45 21.88 0.23 1.38
CA ILE A 45 23.23 0.52 0.86
C ILE A 45 23.87 1.70 1.61
N PRO A 46 23.22 2.88 1.75
CA PRO A 46 23.81 4.00 2.48
C PRO A 46 24.02 3.73 3.97
N PHE A 47 23.12 2.96 4.58
CA PHE A 47 23.23 2.56 5.98
C PHE A 47 24.51 1.74 6.21
N PHE A 48 24.77 0.71 5.41
CA PHE A 48 25.96 -0.14 5.59
C PHE A 48 27.27 0.50 5.10
N SER A 49 27.22 1.49 4.22
CA SER A 49 28.42 2.12 3.65
C SER A 49 28.86 3.40 4.35
N ASN A 50 27.94 4.16 4.94
CA ASN A 50 28.24 5.48 5.52
C ASN A 50 28.13 5.52 7.04
N ILE A 51 27.66 4.43 7.68
CA ILE A 51 27.53 4.37 9.13
C ILE A 51 28.66 3.52 9.69
N ASP A 52 29.48 4.13 10.53
CA ASP A 52 30.44 3.41 11.34
C ASP A 52 29.79 2.95 12.64
N LEU A 53 29.52 1.65 12.76
CA LEU A 53 28.90 1.04 13.94
C LEU A 53 29.84 0.98 15.15
N SER A 54 31.13 1.28 14.97
CA SER A 54 32.10 1.34 16.06
C SER A 54 32.11 2.68 16.79
N ASP A 55 31.44 3.71 16.25
CA ASP A 55 31.33 5.02 16.90
C ASP A 55 30.35 4.97 18.10
N PRO A 56 30.84 5.14 19.34
CA PRO A 56 29.99 5.13 20.54
C PRO A 56 29.01 6.30 20.60
N ALA A 57 29.22 7.37 19.82
CA ALA A 57 28.29 8.50 19.75
C ALA A 57 26.94 8.10 19.12
N LEU A 58 26.95 7.13 18.19
CA LEU A 58 25.76 6.64 17.49
C LEU A 58 24.83 5.82 18.41
N LEU A 59 25.42 5.01 19.29
CA LEU A 59 24.71 4.11 20.20
C LEU A 59 24.20 4.84 21.44
N ASN A 60 24.92 5.85 21.92
CA ASN A 60 24.58 6.58 23.14
C ASN A 60 23.67 7.78 22.90
N ASN A 61 23.54 8.26 21.66
CA ASN A 61 22.68 9.38 21.33
C ASN A 61 21.54 8.96 20.37
N PRO A 62 20.33 8.70 20.88
CA PRO A 62 19.19 8.28 20.05
C PRO A 62 18.78 9.34 19.00
N THR A 63 19.16 10.61 19.20
CA THR A 63 18.84 11.69 18.26
C THR A 63 19.65 11.61 16.97
N GLU A 64 20.89 11.11 17.01
CA GLU A 64 21.72 10.96 15.81
C GLU A 64 21.24 9.81 14.94
N LEU A 65 20.87 8.68 15.57
CA LEU A 65 20.25 7.56 14.86
C LEU A 65 18.95 7.98 14.16
N GLN A 66 18.13 8.80 14.81
CA GLN A 66 16.90 9.32 14.23
C GLN A 66 17.17 10.23 13.01
N LYS A 67 18.18 11.11 13.09
CA LYS A 67 18.57 11.98 11.96
C LYS A 67 19.00 11.15 10.75
N ILE A 68 19.82 10.14 10.98
CA ILE A 68 20.30 9.23 9.93
C ILE A 68 19.14 8.50 9.25
N ILE A 69 18.22 7.95 10.04
CA ILE A 69 17.02 7.27 9.50
C ILE A 69 16.21 8.22 8.63
N ILE A 70 15.94 9.44 9.08
CA ILE A 70 15.17 10.44 8.31
C ILE A 70 15.92 10.81 7.02
N THR A 71 17.24 10.95 7.07
CA THR A 71 18.10 11.36 5.95
C THR A 71 18.15 10.31 4.83
N TYR A 72 18.00 9.04 5.15
CA TYR A 72 17.94 7.99 4.13
C TYR A 72 16.51 7.58 3.75
N ALA A 73 15.53 7.82 4.63
CA ALA A 73 14.14 7.45 4.40
C ALA A 73 13.30 8.49 3.63
N TRP A 74 13.75 9.74 3.48
CA TRP A 74 12.95 10.78 2.80
C TRP A 74 12.48 10.42 1.37
N PRO A 75 13.25 9.70 0.51
CA PRO A 75 12.75 9.35 -0.82
C PRO A 75 11.60 8.34 -0.75
N LEU A 76 11.66 7.41 0.21
CA LEU A 76 10.56 6.47 0.49
C LEU A 76 9.33 7.18 1.05
N MET A 77 9.52 8.22 1.87
CA MET A 77 8.40 9.04 2.37
C MET A 77 7.70 9.76 1.22
N LEU A 78 8.44 10.33 0.27
CA LEU A 78 7.86 10.97 -0.91
C LEU A 78 7.14 9.96 -1.81
N PHE A 79 7.77 8.81 -2.08
CA PHE A 79 7.18 7.77 -2.91
C PHE A 79 5.88 7.23 -2.29
N SER A 80 5.88 6.95 -0.99
CA SER A 80 4.70 6.46 -0.29
C SER A 80 3.55 7.49 -0.26
N LEU A 81 3.86 8.79 -0.20
CA LEU A 81 2.85 9.86 -0.31
C LEU A 81 2.21 9.90 -1.70
N ILE A 82 2.99 9.72 -2.76
CA ILE A 82 2.50 9.69 -4.14
C ILE A 82 1.65 8.43 -4.39
N GLU A 83 2.12 7.27 -3.92
CA GLU A 83 1.43 5.99 -4.08
C GLU A 83 0.14 5.90 -3.24
N LEU A 84 0.02 6.70 -2.18
CA LEU A 84 -1.13 6.70 -1.28
C LEU A 84 -2.47 6.83 -2.03
N ILE A 85 -2.55 7.77 -2.97
CA ILE A 85 -3.78 8.04 -3.72
C ILE A 85 -4.20 6.85 -4.60
N PRO A 86 -3.36 6.36 -5.55
CA PRO A 86 -3.74 5.23 -6.38
C PRO A 86 -3.97 3.95 -5.57
N GLN A 87 -3.21 3.75 -4.48
CA GLN A 87 -3.39 2.62 -3.57
C GLN A 87 -4.75 2.66 -2.87
N LEU A 88 -5.17 3.83 -2.37
CA LEU A 88 -6.51 4.04 -1.80
C LEU A 88 -7.60 3.79 -2.83
N SER A 89 -7.48 4.35 -4.04
CA SER A 89 -8.45 4.16 -5.12
C SER A 89 -8.62 2.67 -5.46
N LEU A 90 -7.52 1.93 -5.59
CA LEU A 90 -7.57 0.51 -5.92
C LEU A 90 -8.23 -0.30 -4.80
N GLN A 91 -7.90 -0.03 -3.53
CA GLN A 91 -8.49 -0.72 -2.37
C GLN A 91 -10.00 -0.45 -2.25
N ILE A 92 -10.42 0.80 -2.46
CA ILE A 92 -11.84 1.19 -2.43
C ILE A 92 -12.63 0.46 -3.52
N ARG A 93 -12.10 0.39 -4.75
CA ARG A 93 -12.73 -0.35 -5.85
C ARG A 93 -12.85 -1.83 -5.51
N ARG A 94 -11.77 -2.43 -5.00
CA ARG A 94 -11.74 -3.85 -4.70
C ARG A 94 -12.69 -4.26 -3.57
N LEU A 95 -12.76 -3.47 -2.49
CA LEU A 95 -13.70 -3.72 -1.40
C LEU A 95 -15.15 -3.62 -1.86
N ARG A 96 -15.46 -2.63 -2.69
CA ARG A 96 -16.79 -2.48 -3.27
C ARG A 96 -17.16 -3.65 -4.18
N ASP A 97 -16.21 -4.10 -4.99
CA ASP A 97 -16.38 -5.27 -5.86
C ASP A 97 -16.54 -6.59 -5.06
N ALA A 98 -15.99 -6.66 -3.86
CA ALA A 98 -16.21 -7.76 -2.90
C ALA A 98 -17.52 -7.61 -2.10
N GLY A 99 -18.21 -6.47 -2.22
CA GLY A 99 -19.46 -6.16 -1.52
C GLY A 99 -19.28 -5.74 -0.07
N PHE A 100 -18.10 -5.25 0.31
CA PHE A 100 -17.84 -4.66 1.63
C PHE A 100 -17.91 -3.14 1.61
N HIS A 101 -18.15 -2.55 2.77
CA HIS A 101 -18.19 -1.10 2.93
C HIS A 101 -16.79 -0.49 2.74
N PRO A 102 -16.59 0.55 1.90
CA PRO A 102 -15.27 1.16 1.65
C PRO A 102 -14.55 1.70 2.88
N ALA A 103 -15.29 1.97 3.97
CA ALA A 103 -14.72 2.46 5.24
C ALA A 103 -13.70 1.50 5.89
N TRP A 104 -13.70 0.22 5.52
CA TRP A 104 -12.66 -0.72 5.98
C TRP A 104 -11.25 -0.33 5.50
N VAL A 105 -11.13 0.40 4.38
CA VAL A 105 -9.85 1.01 3.98
C VAL A 105 -9.36 1.98 5.05
N LEU A 106 -10.24 2.83 5.56
CA LEU A 106 -9.91 3.85 6.55
C LEU A 106 -9.36 3.23 7.86
N LEU A 107 -9.87 2.05 8.25
CA LEU A 107 -9.39 1.31 9.41
C LEU A 107 -7.90 0.92 9.27
N SER A 108 -7.47 0.55 8.06
CA SER A 108 -6.06 0.22 7.81
C SER A 108 -5.14 1.44 7.91
N TYR A 109 -5.64 2.65 7.63
CA TYR A 109 -4.86 3.89 7.70
C TYR A 109 -4.95 4.58 9.07
N ILE A 110 -5.82 4.12 9.98
CA ILE A 110 -5.95 4.69 11.32
C ILE A 110 -4.68 4.51 12.19
N GLY A 111 -3.82 3.54 11.83
CA GLY A 111 -2.54 3.32 12.51
C GLY A 111 -1.43 4.30 12.15
N LEU A 112 -1.71 5.34 11.35
CA LEU A 112 -0.86 6.54 11.32
C LEU A 112 -0.74 7.18 12.72
N VAL A 113 -1.69 6.92 13.61
CA VAL A 113 -1.60 7.23 15.04
C VAL A 113 -0.74 6.18 15.74
N ARG A 114 0.40 6.59 16.31
CA ARG A 114 1.43 5.70 16.93
C ARG A 114 0.88 4.67 17.94
N ILE A 115 -0.20 4.98 18.65
CA ILE A 115 -0.83 4.08 19.64
C ILE A 115 -1.68 2.98 18.97
N LEU A 116 -2.17 3.20 17.75
CA LEU A 116 -3.09 2.31 17.02
C LEU A 116 -2.41 1.47 15.93
N VAL A 117 -1.07 1.45 15.89
CA VAL A 117 -0.28 0.72 14.87
C VAL A 117 -0.68 -0.76 14.82
N ILE A 118 -0.94 -1.39 15.96
CA ILE A 118 -1.35 -2.82 16.03
C ILE A 118 -2.70 -3.06 15.31
N PHE A 119 -3.67 -2.14 15.45
CA PHE A 119 -4.96 -2.24 14.76
C PHE A 119 -4.84 -2.04 13.24
N SER A 120 -3.88 -1.23 12.79
CA SER A 120 -3.59 -1.05 11.36
C SER A 120 -2.95 -2.28 10.74
N LEU A 121 -2.08 -3.00 11.46
CA LEU A 121 -1.55 -4.29 10.98
C LEU A 121 -2.69 -5.29 10.76
N ILE A 122 -3.61 -5.40 11.72
CA ILE A 122 -4.79 -6.27 11.59
C ILE A 122 -5.66 -5.81 10.41
N GLY A 123 -5.92 -4.51 10.28
CA GLY A 123 -6.68 -3.93 9.17
C GLY A 123 -6.06 -4.25 7.80
N SER A 124 -4.73 -4.13 7.67
CA SER A 124 -4.02 -4.43 6.42
C SER A 124 -4.10 -5.92 6.03
N ILE A 125 -4.04 -6.82 7.01
CA ILE A 125 -4.21 -8.26 6.81
C ILE A 125 -5.65 -8.57 6.40
N VAL A 126 -6.64 -7.95 7.05
CA VAL A 126 -8.06 -8.11 6.70
C VAL A 126 -8.32 -7.61 5.28
N LEU A 127 -7.75 -6.47 4.88
CA LEU A 127 -7.86 -5.96 3.51
C LEU A 127 -7.22 -6.90 2.49
N LEU A 128 -6.07 -7.51 2.82
CA LEU A 128 -5.46 -8.54 1.98
C LEU A 128 -6.40 -9.74 1.81
N ILE A 129 -6.98 -10.26 2.89
CA ILE A 129 -7.94 -11.37 2.84
C ILE A 129 -9.18 -10.99 2.03
N MET A 130 -9.74 -9.81 2.25
CA MET A 130 -10.90 -9.31 1.50
C MET A 130 -10.58 -9.12 0.00
N SER A 131 -9.35 -8.71 -0.33
CA SER A 131 -8.90 -8.57 -1.72
C SER A 131 -8.81 -9.91 -2.47
N CYS A 132 -8.68 -11.03 -1.75
CA CYS A 132 -8.71 -12.38 -2.33
C CYS A 132 -10.12 -12.85 -2.73
N GLN A 133 -11.18 -12.28 -2.16
CA GLN A 133 -12.52 -12.85 -2.27
C GLN A 133 -13.16 -12.72 -3.66
N PRO A 134 -13.99 -13.67 -4.12
CA PRO A 134 -15.30 -13.35 -4.67
C PRO A 134 -15.56 -11.97 -5.27
N THR A 135 -15.43 -11.70 -6.57
CA THR A 135 -16.25 -10.60 -7.13
C THR A 135 -17.69 -11.09 -7.11
N LYS A 136 -18.56 -10.45 -6.33
CA LYS A 136 -19.98 -10.84 -6.31
C LYS A 136 -20.57 -10.55 -7.69
N PRO A 137 -21.33 -11.48 -8.30
CA PRO A 137 -22.00 -11.20 -9.57
C PRO A 137 -22.93 -10.01 -9.36
N ALA A 138 -23.05 -9.17 -10.39
CA ALA A 138 -24.03 -8.08 -10.38
C ALA A 138 -25.42 -8.69 -10.11
N PRO A 139 -26.29 -8.01 -9.33
CA PRO A 139 -27.64 -8.50 -9.14
C PRO A 139 -28.29 -8.68 -10.52
N GLU A 140 -28.76 -9.89 -10.81
CA GLU A 140 -29.51 -10.21 -12.03
C GLU A 140 -30.63 -9.17 -12.15
N THR A 141 -30.53 -8.34 -13.19
CA THR A 141 -31.62 -7.43 -13.50
C THR A 141 -32.82 -8.28 -13.92
N LEU A 142 -34.03 -7.90 -13.51
CA LEU A 142 -35.27 -8.63 -13.83
C LEU A 142 -35.50 -8.85 -15.34
N VAL A 143 -34.70 -8.21 -16.20
CA VAL A 143 -34.63 -8.41 -17.66
C VAL A 143 -34.09 -9.80 -18.02
N ASP A 144 -33.10 -10.33 -17.29
CA ASP A 144 -32.47 -11.63 -17.58
C ASP A 144 -33.32 -12.84 -17.16
N LYS A 145 -34.42 -12.61 -16.44
CA LYS A 145 -35.38 -13.66 -16.03
C LYS A 145 -36.57 -13.81 -16.98
N VAL A 146 -36.65 -12.96 -18.01
CA VAL A 146 -37.78 -12.91 -18.95
C VAL A 146 -37.41 -13.50 -20.32
N GLU A 147 -36.13 -13.77 -20.57
CA GLU A 147 -35.65 -14.61 -21.70
C GLU A 147 -35.57 -16.09 -21.31
#